data_AF-A0A5M9JQ53-F1
#
_entry.id   AF-A0A5M9JQ53-F1
#
_cell.length_a   1.000
_cell.length_b   1.000
_cell.length_c   1.000
_cell.angle_alpha   90.00
_cell.angle_beta   90.00
_cell.angle_gamma   90.00
#
_symmetry.space_group_name_H-M   'P 1'
#
loop_
_entity.id
_entity.type
_entity.pdbx_description
1 polymer ?
#
loop_
_entity_poly.entity_id
_entity_poly.type
_entity_poly.pdbx_seq_one_letter_code
_entity_poly.pdbx_strand_id
1 'polypeptide(L)'
;MLTLQSCIRASTEKAEEACKELVSSDTSYQTWKAICRRFGKFNSKKNAKYNWNGVFLEPFMRSLAKSWDTVFNSQMQSIHEIYAGDLIRAIKRFSADIKPFLRSMAEASASKSPIDFLEKVPYLERKTKATVFAALNSAQRQAQDIHRAIEPVITGHLKPAYETCSQQSNTGALARMKEALVNHIRETNQIMYCESSSLLKSKLRKMTRNVEEFLTRAHTETSDYLRKEIRDMIMLAVAKDDEAREKVRSTLRKDLSMGLNILEASWAEVASRPTEKIDPVKMDRKEDDENSDDTSDDTDEGDSNERIESTSDDDEDF
;
A
#
# COMPACT_ATOMS: atom_id res chain seq x y z
N MET A 1 7.20 -20.24 -8.59
CA MET A 1 6.07 -19.63 -7.85
C MET A 1 6.44 -19.71 -6.36
N LEU A 2 6.97 -18.63 -5.76
CA LEU A 2 7.20 -18.63 -4.32
C LEU A 2 5.84 -18.42 -3.63
N THR A 3 5.34 -19.46 -2.97
CA THR A 3 4.19 -19.33 -2.09
C THR A 3 4.62 -18.65 -0.80
N LEU A 4 3.69 -18.03 -0.06
CA LEU A 4 3.96 -17.48 1.28
C LEU A 4 4.69 -18.49 2.19
N GLN A 5 4.44 -19.78 1.99
CA GLN A 5 5.08 -20.91 2.67
C GLN A 5 6.56 -21.07 2.32
N SER A 6 6.95 -20.83 1.06
CA SER A 6 8.36 -20.79 0.66
C SER A 6 9.09 -19.56 1.23
N CYS A 7 8.42 -18.41 1.34
CA CYS A 7 8.96 -17.23 2.03
C CYS A 7 9.21 -17.54 3.51
N ILE A 8 8.27 -18.20 4.19
CA ILE A 8 8.43 -18.61 5.60
C ILE A 8 9.66 -19.52 5.74
N ARG A 9 9.78 -20.57 4.92
CA ARG A 9 10.93 -21.49 4.98
C ARG A 9 12.26 -20.76 4.80
N ALA A 10 12.38 -19.95 3.74
CA ALA A 10 13.60 -19.18 3.47
C ALA A 10 13.91 -18.17 4.59
N SER A 11 12.87 -17.57 5.18
CA SER A 11 13.03 -16.64 6.31
C SER A 11 13.54 -17.37 7.55
N THR A 12 13.02 -18.56 7.83
CA THR A 12 13.45 -19.40 8.95
C THR A 12 14.93 -19.76 8.82
N GLU A 13 15.36 -20.26 7.65
CA GLU A 13 16.77 -20.62 7.39
C GLU A 13 17.71 -19.41 7.59
N LYS A 14 17.38 -18.27 6.97
CA LYS A 14 18.18 -17.04 7.09
C LYS A 14 18.19 -16.44 8.51
N ALA A 15 17.11 -16.61 9.27
CA ALA A 15 17.05 -16.15 10.65
C ALA A 15 17.94 -16.99 11.58
N GLU A 16 18.08 -18.29 11.32
CA GLU A 16 19.02 -19.14 12.05
C GLU A 16 20.46 -18.78 11.74
N GLU A 17 20.77 -18.50 10.47
CA GLU A 17 22.08 -18.00 10.04
C GLU A 17 22.43 -16.67 10.70
N ALA A 18 21.52 -15.69 10.64
CA ALA A 18 21.69 -14.40 11.29
C ALA A 18 21.84 -14.54 12.82
N CYS A 19 21.17 -15.51 13.44
CA CYS A 19 21.36 -15.83 14.86
C CYS A 19 22.77 -16.33 15.15
N LYS A 20 23.31 -17.22 14.30
CA LYS A 20 24.69 -17.73 14.43
C LYS A 20 25.71 -16.59 14.31
N GLU A 21 25.52 -15.66 13.37
CA GLU A 21 26.37 -14.48 13.20
C GLU A 21 26.33 -13.55 14.42
N LEU A 22 25.12 -13.27 14.94
CA LEU A 22 24.96 -12.47 16.15
C LEU A 22 25.71 -13.10 17.34
N VAL A 23 25.61 -14.42 17.47
CA VAL A 23 26.22 -15.21 18.54
C VAL A 23 27.74 -15.37 18.36
N SER A 24 28.26 -15.41 17.14
CA SER A 24 29.70 -15.46 16.87
C SER A 24 30.36 -14.09 17.01
N SER A 25 29.61 -12.99 16.95
CA SER A 25 30.13 -11.64 17.16
C SER A 25 30.87 -11.47 18.50
N ASP A 26 31.95 -10.69 18.49
CA ASP A 26 32.76 -10.32 19.67
C ASP A 26 32.11 -9.21 20.52
N THR A 27 30.78 -9.28 20.65
CA THR A 27 30.03 -8.32 21.43
C THR A 27 30.20 -8.63 22.92
N SER A 28 30.66 -7.65 23.69
CA SER A 28 30.89 -7.81 25.13
C SER A 28 29.61 -8.16 25.90
N TYR A 29 29.76 -8.88 27.03
CA TYR A 29 28.65 -9.25 27.90
C TYR A 29 27.76 -8.06 28.32
N GLN A 30 28.37 -6.91 28.66
CA GLN A 30 27.62 -5.72 29.07
C GLN A 30 26.73 -5.19 27.93
N THR A 31 27.24 -5.25 26.70
CA THR A 31 26.50 -4.82 25.51
C THR A 31 25.37 -5.80 25.19
N TRP A 32 25.64 -7.11 25.21
CA TRP A 32 24.63 -8.16 25.08
C TRP A 32 23.49 -7.95 26.09
N LYS A 33 23.84 -7.76 27.36
CA LYS A 33 22.85 -7.56 28.43
C LYS A 33 22.05 -6.28 28.26
N ALA A 34 22.68 -5.20 27.78
CA ALA A 34 22.00 -3.95 27.46
C ALA A 34 21.01 -4.09 26.30
N ILE A 35 21.39 -4.81 25.23
CA ILE A 35 20.52 -5.10 24.08
C ILE A 35 19.29 -5.89 24.54
N CYS A 36 19.48 -6.98 25.30
CA CYS A 36 18.38 -7.81 25.79
C CYS A 36 17.44 -7.04 26.74
N ARG A 37 17.99 -6.24 27.68
CA ARG A 37 17.18 -5.40 28.58
C ARG A 37 16.32 -4.36 27.84
N ARG A 38 16.72 -3.98 26.63
CA ARG A 38 15.99 -3.03 25.78
C ARG A 38 15.31 -3.73 24.59
N PHE A 39 15.04 -5.02 24.73
CA PHE A 39 14.29 -5.82 23.77
C PHE A 39 14.81 -5.73 22.33
N GLY A 40 16.13 -5.85 22.18
CA GLY A 40 16.79 -5.94 20.88
C GLY A 40 17.21 -4.59 20.27
N LYS A 41 16.89 -3.45 20.91
CA LYS A 41 17.25 -2.11 20.41
C LYS A 41 18.16 -1.37 21.39
N PHE A 42 19.40 -1.10 20.98
CA PHE A 42 20.37 -0.40 21.82
C PHE A 42 21.28 0.52 21.01
N ASN A 43 21.42 1.77 21.45
CA ASN A 43 22.43 2.68 20.95
C ASN A 43 23.54 2.80 22.00
N SER A 44 24.77 2.51 21.58
CA SER A 44 25.95 2.69 22.39
C SER A 44 26.45 4.13 22.33
N LYS A 45 27.19 4.57 23.35
CA LYS A 45 27.87 5.88 23.38
C LYS A 45 28.89 6.05 22.24
N LYS A 46 29.37 4.95 21.65
CA LYS A 46 30.29 4.94 20.50
C LYS A 46 29.56 4.97 19.14
N ASN A 47 28.34 5.51 19.08
CA ASN A 47 27.46 5.51 17.89
C ASN A 47 27.09 4.14 17.28
N ALA A 48 27.46 3.02 17.90
CA ALA A 48 27.01 1.69 17.47
C ALA A 48 25.51 1.52 17.74
N LYS A 49 24.73 1.25 16.68
CA LYS A 49 23.27 1.03 16.72
C LYS A 49 22.96 -0.44 16.52
N TYR A 50 22.43 -1.07 17.56
CA TYR A 50 22.00 -2.46 17.55
C TYR A 50 20.49 -2.53 17.37
N ASN A 51 20.05 -3.29 16.35
CA ASN A 51 18.64 -3.58 16.10
C ASN A 51 18.45 -5.06 15.75
N TRP A 52 18.47 -5.93 16.75
CA TRP A 52 18.29 -7.38 16.55
C TRP A 52 16.90 -7.71 16.03
N ASN A 53 15.86 -6.95 16.40
CA ASN A 53 14.53 -7.13 15.83
C ASN A 53 14.55 -6.88 14.32
N GLY A 54 15.33 -5.89 13.88
CA GLY A 54 15.60 -5.64 12.46
C GLY A 54 16.26 -6.84 11.79
N VAL A 55 17.29 -7.42 12.42
CA VAL A 55 18.00 -8.61 11.91
C VAL A 55 17.04 -9.79 11.68
N PHE A 56 16.10 -10.04 12.58
CA PHE A 56 15.10 -11.11 12.40
C PHE A 56 13.89 -10.71 11.54
N LEU A 57 13.62 -9.41 11.37
CA LEU A 57 12.58 -8.92 10.44
C LEU A 57 13.03 -9.01 8.99
N GLU A 58 14.32 -8.77 8.76
CA GLU A 58 14.94 -8.61 7.45
C GLU A 58 14.64 -9.80 6.52
N PRO A 59 14.88 -11.07 6.91
CA PRO A 59 14.68 -12.21 6.00
C PRO A 59 13.27 -12.30 5.45
N PHE A 60 12.29 -11.99 6.31
CA PHE A 60 10.89 -12.01 5.95
C PHE A 60 10.52 -10.88 5.01
N MET A 61 10.90 -9.64 5.35
CA MET A 61 10.53 -8.47 4.55
C MET A 61 11.29 -8.40 3.22
N ARG A 62 12.56 -8.81 3.18
CA ARG A 62 13.36 -8.88 1.95
C ARG A 62 12.75 -9.83 0.94
N SER A 63 12.27 -10.98 1.41
CA SER A 63 11.58 -11.96 0.56
C SER A 63 10.26 -11.45 -0.04
N LEU A 64 9.73 -10.34 0.48
CA LEU A 64 8.50 -9.70 0.01
C LEU A 64 8.76 -8.42 -0.77
N ALA A 65 9.94 -7.81 -0.63
CA ALA A 65 10.24 -6.46 -1.12
C ALA A 65 9.91 -6.27 -2.61
N LYS A 66 10.35 -7.19 -3.48
CA LYS A 66 10.07 -7.11 -4.93
C LYS A 66 8.58 -7.12 -5.24
N SER A 67 7.82 -8.03 -4.62
CA SER A 67 6.38 -8.14 -4.83
C SER A 67 5.64 -6.96 -4.25
N TRP A 68 6.10 -6.49 -3.09
CA TRP A 68 5.54 -5.34 -2.42
C TRP A 68 5.68 -4.09 -3.29
N ASP A 69 6.89 -3.81 -3.79
CA ASP A 69 7.17 -2.68 -4.66
C ASP A 69 6.35 -2.75 -5.97
N THR A 70 6.35 -3.93 -6.60
CA THR A 70 5.59 -4.16 -7.84
C THR A 70 4.10 -3.89 -7.64
N VAL A 71 3.50 -4.42 -6.57
CA VAL A 71 2.06 -4.26 -6.32
C VAL A 71 1.73 -2.82 -5.92
N PHE A 72 2.41 -2.26 -4.93
CA PHE A 72 1.99 -0.99 -4.31
C PHE A 72 2.54 0.26 -4.98
N ASN A 73 3.75 0.20 -5.55
CA ASN A 73 4.41 1.36 -6.14
C ASN A 73 4.25 1.42 -7.66
N SER A 74 3.88 0.31 -8.31
CA SER A 74 3.67 0.28 -9.76
C SER A 74 2.22 -0.09 -10.14
N GLN A 75 1.80 -1.32 -9.86
CA GLN A 75 0.53 -1.85 -10.39
C GLN A 75 -0.68 -1.14 -9.81
N MET A 76 -0.70 -0.85 -8.51
CA MET A 76 -1.82 -0.21 -7.84
C MET A 76 -2.16 1.14 -8.48
N GLN A 77 -1.14 1.96 -8.78
CA GLN A 77 -1.33 3.25 -9.42
C GLN A 77 -1.90 3.09 -10.83
N SER A 78 -1.28 2.21 -11.64
CA SER A 78 -1.73 1.95 -13.01
C SER A 78 -3.18 1.47 -13.07
N ILE A 79 -3.57 0.54 -12.19
CA ILE A 79 -4.95 0.04 -12.10
C ILE A 79 -5.92 1.18 -11.79
N HIS A 80 -5.61 2.04 -10.82
CA HIS A 80 -6.49 3.15 -10.45
C HIS A 80 -6.59 4.20 -11.57
N GLU A 81 -5.51 4.45 -12.31
CA GLU A 81 -5.52 5.34 -13.48
C GLU A 81 -6.40 4.79 -14.60
N ILE A 82 -6.28 3.49 -14.90
CA ILE A 82 -7.12 2.81 -15.90
C ILE A 82 -8.58 2.86 -15.47
N TYR A 83 -8.87 2.48 -14.22
CA TYR A 83 -10.23 2.46 -13.67
C TYR A 83 -10.87 3.86 -13.68
N ALA A 84 -10.17 4.89 -13.21
CA ALA A 84 -10.65 6.27 -13.30
C ALA A 84 -10.89 6.69 -14.75
N GLY A 85 -10.00 6.32 -15.67
CA GLY A 85 -10.13 6.59 -17.10
C GLY A 85 -11.37 5.94 -17.71
N ASP A 86 -11.65 4.68 -17.36
CA ASP A 86 -12.85 3.96 -17.81
C ASP A 86 -14.14 4.58 -17.27
N LEU A 87 -14.18 4.93 -15.98
CA LEU A 87 -15.34 5.62 -15.40
C LEU A 87 -15.61 6.96 -16.08
N ILE A 88 -14.58 7.77 -16.30
CA ILE A 88 -14.70 9.06 -16.99
C ILE A 88 -15.17 8.86 -18.44
N ARG A 89 -14.64 7.85 -19.16
CA ARG A 89 -15.10 7.51 -20.52
C ARG A 89 -16.58 7.15 -20.53
N ALA A 90 -17.05 6.37 -19.56
CA ALA A 90 -18.45 6.00 -19.43
C ALA A 90 -19.34 7.23 -19.15
N ILE A 91 -18.93 8.14 -18.25
CA ILE A 91 -19.63 9.41 -18.01
C ILE A 91 -19.75 10.23 -19.29
N LYS A 92 -18.65 10.36 -20.05
CA LYS A 92 -18.62 11.12 -21.32
C LYS A 92 -19.54 10.51 -22.38
N ARG A 93 -19.51 9.19 -22.53
CA ARG A 93 -20.39 8.47 -23.48
C ARG A 93 -21.84 8.70 -23.11
N PHE A 94 -22.21 8.47 -21.86
CA PHE A 94 -23.56 8.73 -21.36
C PHE A 94 -24.01 10.18 -21.62
N SER A 95 -23.15 11.15 -21.30
CA SER A 95 -23.43 12.56 -21.55
C SER A 95 -23.65 12.86 -23.04
N ALA A 96 -22.87 12.24 -23.93
CA ALA A 96 -23.03 12.39 -25.37
C ALA A 96 -24.34 11.76 -25.86
N ASP A 97 -24.69 10.57 -25.37
CA ASP A 97 -25.88 9.83 -25.77
C ASP A 97 -27.17 10.53 -25.33
N ILE A 98 -27.19 11.14 -24.14
CA ILE A 98 -28.35 11.87 -23.61
C ILE A 98 -28.44 13.32 -24.12
N LYS A 99 -27.39 13.86 -24.74
CA LYS A 99 -27.36 15.28 -25.18
C LYS A 99 -28.44 15.64 -26.21
N PRO A 100 -28.71 14.85 -27.27
CA PRO A 100 -29.80 15.15 -28.21
C PRO A 100 -31.15 15.21 -27.48
N PHE A 101 -31.37 14.29 -26.54
CA PHE A 101 -32.56 14.22 -25.72
C PHE A 101 -32.74 15.46 -24.83
N LEU A 102 -31.69 15.89 -24.14
CA LEU A 102 -31.74 17.08 -23.28
C LEU A 102 -32.05 18.36 -24.09
N ARG A 103 -31.58 18.44 -25.34
CA ARG A 103 -31.91 19.54 -26.25
C ARG A 103 -33.39 19.55 -26.62
N SER A 104 -33.93 18.42 -27.06
CA SER A 104 -35.36 18.30 -27.36
C SER A 104 -36.24 18.63 -26.15
N MET A 105 -35.81 18.25 -24.94
CA MET A 105 -36.50 18.57 -23.70
C MET A 105 -36.43 20.06 -23.36
N ALA A 106 -35.27 20.71 -23.57
CA ALA A 106 -35.12 22.15 -23.37
C ALA A 106 -36.02 22.96 -24.31
N GLU A 107 -36.12 22.55 -25.58
CA GLU A 107 -37.01 23.15 -26.58
C GLU A 107 -38.49 22.97 -26.20
N ALA A 108 -38.89 21.76 -25.83
CA ALA A 108 -40.28 21.43 -25.49
C ALA A 108 -40.76 22.10 -24.18
N SER A 109 -39.85 22.32 -23.22
CA SER A 109 -40.16 22.89 -21.91
C SER A 109 -39.89 24.39 -21.80
N ALA A 110 -39.31 25.01 -22.84
CA ALA A 110 -38.79 26.38 -22.80
C ALA A 110 -37.85 26.65 -21.59
N SER A 111 -37.18 25.60 -21.10
CA SER A 111 -36.28 25.65 -19.93
C SER A 111 -34.85 25.36 -20.35
N LYS A 112 -33.89 26.12 -19.81
CA LYS A 112 -32.44 25.88 -20.04
C LYS A 112 -31.86 24.83 -19.09
N SER A 113 -32.57 24.48 -18.02
CA SER A 113 -32.11 23.52 -17.00
C SER A 113 -31.59 22.18 -17.55
N PRO A 114 -32.19 21.58 -18.61
CA PRO A 114 -31.66 20.36 -19.23
C PRO A 114 -30.27 20.53 -19.87
N ILE A 115 -29.98 21.72 -20.40
CA ILE A 115 -28.68 22.04 -21.01
C ILE A 115 -27.66 22.36 -19.91
N ASP A 116 -28.06 23.07 -18.86
CA ASP A 116 -27.20 23.42 -17.72
C ASP A 116 -26.66 22.16 -17.00
N PHE A 117 -27.38 21.03 -17.04
CA PHE A 117 -26.87 19.75 -16.53
C PHE A 117 -25.62 19.27 -17.28
N LEU A 118 -25.54 19.47 -18.59
CA LEU A 118 -24.36 19.08 -19.37
C LEU A 118 -23.12 19.87 -18.92
N GLU A 119 -23.31 21.09 -18.42
CA GLU A 119 -22.22 21.90 -17.85
C GLU A 119 -21.69 21.33 -16.53
N LYS A 120 -22.46 20.48 -15.84
CA LYS A 120 -22.04 19.78 -14.60
C LYS A 120 -21.21 18.52 -14.89
N VAL A 121 -21.16 18.04 -16.12
CA VAL A 121 -20.41 16.81 -16.47
C VAL A 121 -18.91 16.91 -16.14
N PRO A 122 -18.19 18.01 -16.47
CA PRO A 122 -16.79 18.17 -16.06
C PRO A 122 -16.58 18.21 -14.54
N TYR A 123 -17.59 18.64 -13.78
CA TYR A 123 -17.54 18.55 -12.31
C TYR A 123 -17.64 17.09 -11.84
N LEU A 124 -18.54 16.30 -12.44
CA LEU A 124 -18.68 14.89 -12.13
C LEU A 124 -17.42 14.09 -12.48
N GLU A 125 -16.82 14.33 -13.64
CA GLU A 125 -15.54 13.71 -14.01
C GLU A 125 -14.46 13.98 -12.96
N ARG A 126 -14.31 15.25 -12.55
CA ARG A 126 -13.34 15.66 -11.52
C ARG A 126 -13.65 15.00 -10.17
N LYS A 127 -14.91 14.97 -9.76
CA LYS A 127 -15.35 14.35 -8.50
C LYS A 127 -15.06 12.85 -8.51
N THR A 128 -15.48 12.12 -9.54
CA THR A 128 -15.23 10.68 -9.68
C THR A 128 -13.73 10.37 -9.67
N LYS A 129 -12.93 11.14 -10.43
CA LYS A 129 -11.47 11.01 -10.42
C LYS A 129 -10.92 11.21 -9.00
N ALA A 130 -11.28 12.31 -8.33
CA ALA A 130 -10.82 12.61 -6.98
C ALA A 130 -11.15 11.47 -5.99
N THR A 131 -12.35 10.89 -6.06
CA THR A 131 -12.74 9.78 -5.19
C THR A 131 -11.91 8.52 -5.44
N VAL A 132 -11.64 8.17 -6.70
CA VAL A 132 -10.78 7.01 -7.04
C VAL A 132 -9.34 7.24 -6.54
N PHE A 133 -8.78 8.44 -6.71
CA PHE A 133 -7.44 8.75 -6.21
C PHE A 133 -7.39 8.82 -4.67
N ALA A 134 -8.48 9.21 -4.01
CA ALA A 134 -8.57 9.12 -2.56
C ALA A 134 -8.52 7.66 -2.07
N ALA A 135 -9.14 6.72 -2.80
CA ALA A 135 -9.04 5.29 -2.53
C ALA A 135 -7.60 4.78 -2.69
N LEU A 136 -6.90 5.19 -3.75
CA LEU A 136 -5.48 4.88 -3.97
C LEU A 136 -4.61 5.36 -2.80
N ASN A 137 -4.74 6.63 -2.42
CA ASN A 137 -3.97 7.23 -1.33
C ASN A 137 -4.25 6.52 0.01
N SER A 138 -5.50 6.13 0.25
CA SER A 138 -5.89 5.34 1.42
C SER A 138 -5.23 3.96 1.41
N ALA A 139 -5.22 3.28 0.27
CA ALA A 139 -4.57 1.97 0.11
C ALA A 139 -3.06 2.05 0.33
N GLN A 140 -2.39 3.08 -0.21
CA GLN A 140 -0.95 3.31 -0.01
C GLN A 140 -0.60 3.54 1.47
N ARG A 141 -1.38 4.33 2.20
CA ARG A 141 -1.21 4.51 3.65
C ARG A 141 -1.39 3.20 4.40
N GLN A 142 -2.45 2.45 4.09
CA GLN A 142 -2.69 1.13 4.69
C GLN A 142 -1.54 0.15 4.40
N ALA A 143 -0.96 0.17 3.20
CA ALA A 143 0.21 -0.63 2.88
C ALA A 143 1.38 -0.28 3.82
N GLN A 144 1.70 1.01 3.99
CA GLN A 144 2.75 1.44 4.92
C GLN A 144 2.47 0.99 6.36
N ASP A 145 1.23 1.09 6.83
CA ASP A 145 0.83 0.63 8.16
C ASP A 145 0.95 -0.88 8.31
N ILE A 146 0.64 -1.64 7.26
CA ILE A 146 0.83 -3.10 7.22
C ILE A 146 2.31 -3.45 7.34
N HIS A 147 3.18 -2.79 6.56
CA HIS A 147 4.62 -3.01 6.61
C HIS A 147 5.17 -2.75 8.02
N ARG A 148 4.73 -1.67 8.67
CA ARG A 148 5.14 -1.31 10.05
C ARG A 148 4.57 -2.27 11.10
N ALA A 149 3.44 -2.90 10.85
CA ALA A 149 2.77 -3.78 11.81
C ALA A 149 3.43 -5.17 11.95
N ILE A 150 4.38 -5.54 11.07
CA ILE A 150 5.05 -6.83 11.14
C ILE A 150 6.14 -6.85 12.23
N GLU A 151 6.93 -5.79 12.36
CA GLU A 151 8.02 -5.73 13.35
C GLU A 151 7.56 -5.97 14.80
N PRO A 152 6.41 -5.44 15.27
CA PRO A 152 5.89 -5.74 16.60
C PRO A 152 5.60 -7.22 16.85
N VAL A 153 5.17 -7.97 15.83
CA VAL A 153 4.90 -9.42 15.96
C VAL A 153 6.20 -10.16 16.22
N ILE A 154 7.22 -9.90 15.39
CA ILE A 154 8.55 -10.50 15.54
C ILE A 154 9.17 -10.11 16.89
N THR A 155 9.07 -8.83 17.27
CA THR A 155 9.55 -8.36 18.56
C THR A 155 8.86 -9.07 19.72
N GLY A 156 7.55 -9.31 19.60
CA GLY A 156 6.77 -10.07 20.59
C GLY A 156 7.28 -11.50 20.78
N HIS A 157 7.59 -12.19 19.68
CA HIS A 157 8.14 -13.55 19.70
C HIS A 157 9.57 -13.61 20.24
N LEU A 158 10.38 -12.57 20.04
CA LEU A 158 11.77 -12.51 20.55
C LEU A 158 11.86 -12.10 22.02
N LYS A 159 10.81 -11.47 22.56
CA LYS A 159 10.78 -10.94 23.93
C LYS A 159 11.14 -11.97 25.01
N PRO A 160 10.65 -13.23 24.99
CA PRO A 160 11.01 -14.23 26.00
C PRO A 160 12.51 -14.58 26.00
N ALA A 161 13.14 -14.64 24.82
CA ALA A 161 14.59 -14.84 24.71
C ALA A 161 15.36 -13.69 25.37
N TYR A 162 14.94 -12.45 25.10
CA TYR A 162 15.56 -11.26 25.67
C TYR A 162 15.43 -11.22 27.19
N GLU A 163 14.26 -11.56 27.72
CA GLU A 163 14.02 -11.63 29.16
C GLU A 163 14.92 -12.68 29.82
N THR A 164 14.96 -13.89 29.25
CA THR A 164 15.83 -14.99 29.71
C THR A 164 17.30 -14.59 29.70
N CYS A 165 17.77 -13.96 28.62
CA CYS A 165 19.13 -13.46 28.51
C CYS A 165 19.42 -12.36 29.55
N SER A 166 18.48 -11.44 29.78
CA SER A 166 18.67 -10.31 30.69
C SER A 166 18.85 -10.71 32.16
N GLN A 167 18.30 -11.87 32.54
CA GLN A 167 18.39 -12.44 33.88
C GLN A 167 19.72 -13.19 34.12
N GLN A 168 20.42 -13.60 33.06
CA GLN A 168 21.71 -14.28 33.17
C GLN A 168 22.75 -13.41 33.87
N SER A 169 23.43 -14.00 34.85
CA SER A 169 24.45 -13.35 35.68
C SER A 169 25.55 -14.36 36.03
N ASN A 170 26.64 -13.89 36.63
CA ASN A 170 27.81 -14.68 37.05
C ASN A 170 28.68 -15.22 35.89
N THR A 171 29.71 -15.98 36.25
CA THR A 171 30.64 -16.61 35.32
C THR A 171 29.89 -17.45 34.27
N GLY A 172 30.30 -17.33 33.01
CA GLY A 172 29.66 -18.00 31.88
C GLY A 172 28.32 -17.42 31.43
N ALA A 173 27.86 -16.29 31.98
CA ALA A 173 26.57 -15.70 31.60
C ALA A 173 26.45 -15.43 30.10
N LEU A 174 27.50 -14.90 29.46
CA LEU A 174 27.47 -14.62 28.02
C LEU A 174 27.25 -15.88 27.18
N ALA A 175 27.90 -16.99 27.52
CA ALA A 175 27.72 -18.26 26.83
C ALA A 175 26.27 -18.76 26.98
N ARG A 176 25.72 -18.70 28.20
CA ARG A 176 24.31 -19.06 28.46
C ARG A 176 23.31 -18.15 27.74
N MET A 177 23.59 -16.85 27.63
CA MET A 177 22.76 -15.91 26.87
C MET A 177 22.75 -16.26 25.38
N LYS A 178 23.94 -16.50 24.82
CA LYS A 178 24.11 -16.91 23.42
C LYS A 178 23.34 -18.21 23.14
N GLU A 179 23.51 -19.22 23.99
CA GLU A 179 22.79 -20.50 23.89
C GLU A 179 21.28 -20.33 24.01
N ALA A 180 20.80 -19.52 24.97
CA ALA A 180 19.37 -19.26 25.16
C ALA A 180 18.74 -18.62 23.91
N LEU A 181 19.43 -17.67 23.26
CA LEU A 181 18.95 -17.07 22.02
C LEU A 181 18.87 -18.11 20.88
N VAL A 182 19.91 -18.91 20.68
CA VAL A 182 19.94 -19.95 19.63
C VAL A 182 18.81 -20.96 19.81
N ASN A 183 18.63 -21.47 21.03
CA ASN A 183 17.58 -22.44 21.32
C ASN A 183 16.19 -21.83 21.09
N HIS A 184 15.97 -20.60 21.55
CA HIS A 184 14.70 -19.90 21.34
C HIS A 184 14.39 -19.68 19.85
N ILE A 185 15.38 -19.26 19.05
CA ILE A 185 15.19 -19.11 17.60
C ILE A 185 14.84 -20.47 16.98
N ARG A 186 15.60 -21.54 17.25
CA ARG A 186 15.31 -22.87 16.70
C ARG A 186 13.88 -23.34 16.98
N GLU A 187 13.36 -23.05 18.17
CA GLU A 187 12.01 -23.46 18.59
C GLU A 187 10.89 -22.57 18.03
N THR A 188 11.10 -21.25 18.00
CA THR A 188 10.01 -20.27 17.80
C THR A 188 9.96 -19.68 16.40
N ASN A 189 11.03 -19.82 15.63
CA ASN A 189 11.24 -19.12 14.36
C ASN A 189 10.15 -19.42 13.31
N GLN A 190 9.76 -20.69 13.15
CA GLN A 190 8.68 -21.06 12.24
C GLN A 190 7.34 -20.43 12.66
N ILE A 191 7.01 -20.45 13.96
CA ILE A 191 5.76 -19.89 14.50
C ILE A 191 5.73 -18.38 14.29
N MET A 192 6.82 -17.71 14.61
CA MET A 192 7.00 -16.27 14.46
C MET A 192 6.69 -15.78 13.03
N TYR A 193 7.25 -16.44 12.01
CA TYR A 193 6.97 -16.09 10.61
C TYR A 193 5.60 -16.56 10.12
N CYS A 194 5.08 -17.69 10.61
CA CYS A 194 3.70 -18.11 10.32
C CYS A 194 2.68 -17.06 10.79
N GLU A 195 2.84 -16.55 12.01
CA GLU A 195 1.97 -15.50 12.56
C GLU A 195 2.14 -14.17 11.84
N SER A 196 3.38 -13.78 11.53
CA SER A 196 3.69 -12.58 10.73
C SER A 196 3.01 -12.62 9.36
N SER A 197 3.07 -13.77 8.68
CA SER A 197 2.42 -13.96 7.38
C SER A 197 0.89 -14.01 7.50
N SER A 198 0.36 -14.57 8.60
CA SER A 198 -1.08 -14.58 8.87
C SER A 198 -1.64 -13.17 9.11
N LEU A 199 -0.89 -12.34 9.85
CA LEU A 199 -1.21 -10.93 10.05
C LEU A 199 -1.19 -10.18 8.72
N LEU A 200 -0.13 -10.36 7.93
CA LEU A 200 0.03 -9.76 6.61
C LEU A 200 -1.16 -10.10 5.71
N LYS A 201 -1.50 -11.40 5.59
CA LYS A 201 -2.63 -11.87 4.78
C LYS A 201 -3.97 -11.32 5.29
N SER A 202 -4.16 -11.25 6.60
CA SER A 202 -5.37 -10.70 7.20
C SER A 202 -5.54 -9.21 6.86
N LYS A 203 -4.49 -8.40 7.06
CA LYS A 203 -4.56 -6.96 6.79
C LYS A 203 -4.65 -6.65 5.30
N LEU A 204 -3.96 -7.40 4.43
CA LEU A 204 -4.07 -7.22 2.97
C LEU A 204 -5.49 -7.53 2.48
N ARG A 205 -6.14 -8.58 3.00
CA ARG A 205 -7.56 -8.86 2.70
C ARG A 205 -8.48 -7.73 3.16
N LYS A 206 -8.25 -7.19 4.37
CA LYS A 206 -9.02 -6.04 4.88
C LYS A 206 -8.84 -4.80 3.98
N MET A 207 -7.62 -4.50 3.59
CA MET A 207 -7.32 -3.38 2.69
C MET A 207 -7.98 -3.57 1.32
N THR A 208 -7.97 -4.79 0.77
CA THR A 208 -8.66 -5.11 -0.50
C THR A 208 -10.15 -4.80 -0.40
N ARG A 209 -10.82 -5.27 0.66
CA ARG A 209 -12.24 -4.97 0.92
C ARG A 209 -12.49 -3.47 1.07
N ASN A 210 -11.62 -2.76 1.78
CA ASN A 210 -11.74 -1.31 1.92
C ASN A 210 -11.67 -0.62 0.55
N VAL A 211 -10.74 -1.03 -0.33
CA VAL A 211 -10.65 -0.48 -1.69
C VAL A 211 -11.94 -0.77 -2.47
N GLU A 212 -12.44 -2.01 -2.43
CA GLU A 212 -13.71 -2.39 -3.07
C GLU A 212 -14.88 -1.53 -2.58
N GLU A 213 -15.01 -1.34 -1.26
CA GLU A 213 -16.04 -0.49 -0.66
C GLU A 213 -15.92 0.97 -1.10
N PHE A 214 -14.70 1.53 -1.14
CA PHE A 214 -14.46 2.89 -1.60
C PHE A 214 -14.84 3.07 -3.08
N LEU A 215 -14.44 2.14 -3.94
CA LEU A 215 -14.73 2.19 -5.38
C LEU A 215 -16.23 1.98 -5.65
N THR A 216 -16.87 1.05 -4.92
CA THR A 216 -18.32 0.84 -4.99
C THR A 216 -19.07 2.09 -4.56
N ARG A 217 -18.67 2.73 -3.46
CA ARG A 217 -19.27 3.99 -3.01
C ARG A 217 -19.08 5.11 -4.04
N ALA A 218 -17.89 5.22 -4.64
CA ALA A 218 -17.64 6.22 -5.68
C ALA A 218 -18.59 6.06 -6.87
N HIS A 219 -18.82 4.80 -7.26
CA HIS A 219 -19.77 4.44 -8.30
C HIS A 219 -21.21 4.78 -7.88
N THR A 220 -21.70 4.26 -6.76
CA THR A 220 -23.09 4.45 -6.33
C THR A 220 -23.44 5.92 -6.11
N GLU A 221 -22.56 6.71 -5.47
CA GLU A 221 -22.77 8.15 -5.28
C GLU A 221 -22.86 8.90 -6.61
N THR A 222 -22.06 8.51 -7.61
CA THR A 222 -22.09 9.15 -8.93
C THR A 222 -23.37 8.75 -9.69
N SER A 223 -23.74 7.46 -9.67
CA SER A 223 -24.98 6.93 -10.25
C SER A 223 -26.22 7.60 -9.66
N ASP A 224 -26.29 7.70 -8.33
CA ASP A 224 -27.44 8.27 -7.63
C ASP A 224 -27.57 9.77 -7.86
N TYR A 225 -26.45 10.49 -7.92
CA TYR A 225 -26.45 11.89 -8.29
C TYR A 225 -27.02 12.09 -9.71
N LEU A 226 -26.51 11.34 -10.69
CA LEU A 226 -27.00 11.40 -12.08
C LEU A 226 -28.49 11.08 -12.15
N ARG A 227 -28.93 9.99 -11.50
CA ARG A 227 -30.33 9.57 -11.46
C ARG A 227 -31.23 10.64 -10.85
N LYS A 228 -30.79 11.29 -9.78
CA LYS A 228 -31.55 12.34 -9.10
C LYS A 228 -31.68 13.58 -9.99
N GLU A 229 -30.57 14.10 -10.51
CA GLU A 229 -30.59 15.30 -11.36
C GLU A 229 -31.50 15.12 -12.57
N ILE A 230 -31.42 13.97 -13.26
CA ILE A 230 -32.23 13.73 -14.45
C ILE A 230 -33.70 13.53 -14.10
N ARG A 231 -34.01 12.88 -12.97
CA ARG A 231 -35.39 12.80 -12.47
C ARG A 231 -35.95 14.19 -12.20
N ASP A 232 -35.21 15.05 -11.53
CA ASP A 232 -35.63 16.40 -11.18
C ASP A 232 -35.85 17.24 -12.45
N MET A 233 -34.97 17.10 -13.46
CA MET A 233 -35.17 17.73 -14.78
C MET A 233 -36.43 17.25 -15.50
N ILE A 234 -36.72 15.94 -15.50
CA ILE A 234 -37.95 15.41 -16.11
C ILE A 234 -39.19 15.98 -15.38
N MET A 235 -39.14 16.09 -14.05
CA MET A 235 -40.24 16.67 -13.28
C MET A 235 -40.43 18.16 -13.57
N LEU A 236 -39.34 18.91 -13.77
CA LEU A 236 -39.37 20.35 -14.04
C LEU A 236 -39.78 20.69 -15.48
N ALA A 237 -39.32 19.91 -16.47
CA ALA A 237 -39.65 20.12 -17.88
C ALA A 237 -41.14 19.87 -18.21
N VAL A 238 -41.88 19.26 -17.28
CA VAL A 238 -43.27 18.83 -17.47
C VAL A 238 -44.17 19.44 -16.38
N ALA A 239 -44.23 20.78 -16.33
CA ALA A 239 -45.31 21.48 -15.63
C ALA A 239 -46.62 21.43 -16.47
N LYS A 240 -47.76 21.32 -15.75
CA LYS A 240 -49.08 20.74 -16.09
C LYS A 240 -49.71 21.06 -17.47
N ASP A 241 -50.55 20.10 -17.88
CA ASP A 241 -51.67 20.14 -18.86
C ASP A 241 -51.41 19.94 -20.36
N ASP A 242 -50.91 18.75 -20.75
CA ASP A 242 -51.27 18.22 -22.08
C ASP A 242 -51.15 16.67 -22.14
N GLU A 243 -52.18 15.98 -22.64
CA GLU A 243 -52.20 14.52 -22.80
C GLU A 243 -51.13 14.05 -23.81
N ALA A 244 -50.85 14.89 -24.82
CA ALA A 244 -49.73 14.69 -25.74
C ALA A 244 -48.37 14.75 -25.02
N ARG A 245 -48.25 15.58 -23.98
CA ARG A 245 -47.02 15.68 -23.15
C ARG A 245 -46.86 14.48 -22.21
N GLU A 246 -47.94 13.85 -21.76
CA GLU A 246 -47.86 12.61 -20.95
C GLU A 246 -47.35 11.41 -21.78
N LYS A 247 -47.74 11.34 -23.06
CA LYS A 247 -47.23 10.31 -23.97
C LYS A 247 -45.73 10.45 -24.18
N VAL A 248 -45.28 11.68 -24.44
CA VAL A 248 -43.86 12.07 -24.51
C VAL A 248 -43.13 11.76 -23.19
N ARG A 249 -43.75 12.02 -22.02
CA ARG A 249 -43.21 11.65 -20.69
C ARG A 249 -42.97 10.16 -20.51
N SER A 250 -43.89 9.31 -21.01
CA SER A 250 -43.73 7.85 -20.91
C SER A 250 -42.55 7.34 -21.72
N THR A 251 -42.34 7.90 -22.92
CA THR A 251 -41.24 7.54 -23.82
C THR A 251 -39.92 8.06 -23.27
N LEU A 252 -39.89 9.33 -22.81
CA LEU A 252 -38.69 9.94 -22.21
C LEU A 252 -38.18 9.15 -21.01
N ARG A 253 -39.09 8.72 -20.11
CA ARG A 253 -38.70 7.91 -18.95
C ARG A 253 -38.12 6.57 -19.36
N LYS A 254 -38.69 5.93 -20.38
CA LYS A 254 -38.25 4.62 -20.86
C LYS A 254 -36.84 4.68 -21.44
N ASP A 255 -36.58 5.64 -22.33
CA ASP A 255 -35.28 5.80 -22.99
C ASP A 255 -34.19 6.20 -21.99
N LEU A 256 -34.54 7.03 -21.01
CA LEU A 256 -33.60 7.41 -19.97
C LEU A 256 -33.28 6.27 -18.99
N SER A 257 -34.31 5.57 -18.52
CA SER A 257 -34.09 4.38 -17.68
C SER A 257 -33.23 3.36 -18.41
N MET A 258 -33.41 3.22 -19.73
CA MET A 258 -32.54 2.40 -20.56
C MET A 258 -31.10 2.91 -20.58
N GLY A 259 -30.86 4.21 -20.82
CA GLY A 259 -29.52 4.80 -20.81
C GLY A 259 -28.81 4.70 -19.45
N LEU A 260 -29.54 4.87 -18.35
CA LEU A 260 -29.02 4.68 -16.99
C LEU A 260 -28.67 3.21 -16.72
N ASN A 261 -29.51 2.27 -17.13
CA ASN A 261 -29.22 0.84 -16.99
C ASN A 261 -28.00 0.42 -17.82
N ILE A 262 -27.84 0.99 -19.03
CA ILE A 262 -26.64 0.77 -19.87
C ILE A 262 -25.39 1.32 -19.18
N LEU A 263 -25.48 2.52 -18.59
CA LEU A 263 -24.37 3.10 -17.84
C LEU A 263 -24.00 2.23 -16.64
N GLU A 264 -24.99 1.79 -15.85
CA GLU A 264 -24.76 0.90 -14.70
C GLU A 264 -24.16 -0.43 -15.13
N ALA A 265 -24.64 -1.03 -16.22
CA ALA A 265 -24.06 -2.24 -16.77
C ALA A 265 -22.60 -2.03 -17.22
N SER A 266 -22.30 -0.92 -17.90
CA SER A 266 -20.94 -0.59 -18.33
C SER A 266 -19.99 -0.39 -17.15
N TRP A 267 -20.48 0.17 -16.04
CA TRP A 267 -19.72 0.35 -14.82
C TRP A 267 -19.53 -0.96 -14.05
N ALA A 268 -20.55 -1.80 -13.97
CA ALA A 268 -20.44 -3.14 -13.38
C ALA A 268 -19.45 -4.01 -14.17
N GLU A 269 -19.44 -3.90 -15.50
CA GLU A 269 -18.47 -4.57 -16.36
C GLU A 269 -17.05 -4.07 -16.06
N VAL A 270 -16.83 -2.75 -16.02
CA VAL A 270 -15.52 -2.15 -15.70
C VAL A 270 -15.03 -2.59 -14.31
N ALA A 271 -15.91 -2.64 -13.31
CA ALA A 271 -15.57 -3.12 -11.96
C ALA A 271 -15.26 -4.62 -11.91
N SER A 272 -15.80 -5.41 -12.86
CA SER A 272 -15.64 -6.86 -12.91
C SER A 272 -14.53 -7.33 -13.85
N ARG A 273 -13.93 -6.42 -14.64
CA ARG A 273 -12.87 -6.79 -15.58
C ARG A 273 -11.68 -7.37 -14.82
N PRO A 274 -11.29 -8.63 -15.11
CA PRO A 274 -10.04 -9.14 -14.62
C PRO A 274 -8.94 -8.23 -15.15
N THR A 275 -7.97 -7.92 -14.30
CA THR A 275 -6.75 -7.20 -14.69
C THR A 275 -5.87 -8.12 -15.56
N GLU A 276 -6.33 -8.44 -16.77
CA GLU A 276 -5.69 -9.39 -17.71
C GLU A 276 -4.29 -8.94 -18.17
N LYS A 277 -3.91 -7.68 -17.90
CA LYS A 277 -2.60 -7.11 -18.22
C LYS A 277 -1.67 -6.96 -17.01
N ILE A 278 -1.96 -7.64 -15.90
CA ILE A 278 -1.02 -7.67 -14.79
C ILE A 278 -0.18 -8.93 -14.95
N ASP A 279 1.04 -8.74 -15.45
CA ASP A 279 2.03 -9.82 -15.41
C ASP A 279 2.10 -10.35 -13.97
N PRO A 280 1.93 -11.67 -13.77
CA PRO A 280 2.03 -12.25 -12.45
C PRO A 280 3.42 -11.91 -11.93
N VAL A 281 3.49 -11.39 -10.70
CA VAL A 281 4.76 -11.02 -10.07
C VAL A 281 5.66 -12.25 -10.00
N LYS A 282 6.63 -12.32 -10.92
CA LYS A 282 7.67 -13.34 -10.90
C LYS A 282 8.74 -12.87 -9.92
N MET A 283 8.76 -13.48 -8.73
CA MET A 283 9.91 -13.40 -7.85
C MET A 283 11.05 -14.20 -8.49
N ASP A 284 12.07 -13.50 -8.99
CA ASP A 284 13.27 -14.13 -9.54
C ASP A 284 14.12 -14.64 -8.38
N ARG A 285 14.63 -15.86 -8.52
CA ARG A 285 15.72 -16.36 -7.68
C ARG A 285 16.96 -15.55 -8.02
N LYS A 286 17.42 -14.70 -7.10
CA LYS A 286 18.85 -14.43 -7.03
C LYS A 286 19.46 -15.52 -6.16
N GLU A 287 20.12 -16.45 -6.82
CA GLU A 287 21.21 -17.20 -6.21
C GLU A 287 22.35 -16.18 -6.10
N ASP A 288 22.63 -15.74 -4.87
CA ASP A 288 23.85 -14.98 -4.58
C ASP A 288 24.96 -16.03 -4.54
N ASP A 289 25.70 -16.13 -5.65
CA ASP A 289 26.92 -16.93 -5.76
C ASP A 289 28.11 -15.99 -5.55
N GLU A 290 28.78 -16.13 -4.41
CA GLU A 290 30.07 -15.50 -4.13
C GLU A 290 31.14 -16.20 -4.97
N ASN A 291 31.85 -15.48 -5.85
CA ASN A 291 33.32 -15.58 -5.94
C ASN A 291 33.92 -14.50 -6.88
N SER A 292 34.74 -13.62 -6.33
CA SER A 292 35.91 -13.06 -7.03
C SER A 292 36.81 -12.43 -5.97
N ASP A 293 37.55 -13.31 -5.31
CA ASP A 293 38.84 -12.98 -4.74
C ASP A 293 39.79 -12.63 -5.90
N ASP A 294 40.29 -11.39 -5.94
CA ASP A 294 41.59 -11.15 -6.54
C ASP A 294 42.29 -10.04 -5.75
N THR A 295 43.37 -10.45 -5.10
CA THR A 295 44.22 -9.63 -4.25
C THR A 295 45.57 -9.47 -4.95
N SER A 296 45.92 -8.23 -5.30
CA SER A 296 47.31 -7.74 -5.45
C SER A 296 47.22 -6.22 -5.51
N ASP A 297 47.48 -5.49 -4.42
CA ASP A 297 48.80 -5.04 -3.96
C ASP A 297 49.62 -4.35 -5.07
N ASP A 298 49.63 -3.01 -5.08
CA ASP A 298 50.87 -2.27 -4.85
C ASP A 298 50.62 -0.76 -4.63
N THR A 299 51.29 -0.30 -3.57
CA THR A 299 51.71 1.06 -3.15
C THR A 299 51.83 2.16 -4.23
N ASP A 300 51.48 3.41 -3.90
CA ASP A 300 52.46 4.50 -3.68
C ASP A 300 51.79 5.83 -3.20
N GLU A 301 52.62 6.65 -2.58
CA GLU A 301 52.42 7.82 -1.72
C GLU A 301 51.79 9.08 -2.35
N GLY A 302 51.27 9.97 -1.48
CA GLY A 302 50.84 11.31 -1.87
C GLY A 302 50.23 12.13 -0.72
N ASP A 303 51.04 12.41 0.30
CA ASP A 303 50.78 13.41 1.35
C ASP A 303 50.53 14.81 0.73
N SER A 304 49.49 15.52 1.19
CA SER A 304 49.44 16.99 1.29
C SER A 304 48.18 17.44 2.06
N ASN A 305 48.38 17.53 3.36
CA ASN A 305 47.84 18.50 4.31
C ASN A 305 47.26 19.80 3.69
N GLU A 306 46.03 20.19 4.03
CA GLU A 306 45.75 21.60 4.32
C GLU A 306 44.60 21.78 5.32
N ARG A 307 45.03 22.14 6.52
CA ARG A 307 44.31 22.67 7.66
C ARG A 307 44.00 24.14 7.39
N ILE A 308 42.74 24.55 7.47
CA ILE A 308 42.38 25.95 7.73
C ILE A 308 41.50 25.98 8.98
N GLU A 309 42.10 26.49 10.05
CA GLU A 309 41.47 26.92 11.28
C GLU A 309 41.20 28.42 11.20
N SER A 310 40.07 28.83 11.80
CA SER A 310 39.76 30.12 12.42
C SER A 310 39.52 31.34 11.52
N THR A 311 38.34 31.96 11.69
CA THR A 311 38.21 33.14 12.58
C THR A 311 36.77 33.33 13.06
N SER A 312 36.67 33.56 14.36
CA SER A 312 35.61 34.22 15.12
C SER A 312 35.31 35.63 14.60
N ASP A 313 34.06 36.09 14.67
CA ASP A 313 33.66 37.19 15.56
C ASP A 313 32.17 37.52 15.44
N ASP A 314 31.66 38.00 16.57
CA ASP A 314 30.30 38.32 16.97
C ASP A 314 29.63 39.44 16.14
N ASP A 315 28.28 39.51 16.19
CA ASP A 315 27.56 40.58 16.89
C ASP A 315 26.11 40.85 16.38
N GLU A 316 25.26 41.13 17.39
CA GLU A 316 24.06 41.98 17.44
C GLU A 316 22.68 41.46 16.97
N ASP A 317 21.85 41.17 17.99
CA ASP A 317 20.50 41.70 18.25
C ASP A 317 19.59 42.10 17.06
N PHE A 318 18.45 41.41 16.92
CA PHE A 318 17.08 41.96 16.98
C PHE A 318 16.01 40.84 17.00
#